data_AF-A0A016VWL9-F1
#
_entry.id   AF-A0A016VWL9-F1
#
_cell.length_a   1.000
_cell.length_b   1.000
_cell.length_c   1.000
_cell.angle_alpha   90.00
_cell.angle_beta   90.00
_cell.angle_gamma   90.00
#
_symmetry.space_group_name_H-M   'P 1'
#
loop_
_entity.id
_entity.type
_entity.pdbx_description
1 polymer ?
#
loop_
_entity_poly.entity_id
_entity_poly.type
_entity_poly.pdbx_seq_one_letter_code
_entity_poly.pdbx_strand_id
1 'polypeptide(L)'
;MVENDKGDTSSDEEMDTETSSMEAAALARKKRLLEMKSRLNGIEMKEEDYQEEEQATKKSKSDEKLFRSYQPISEAVGKVQQSRPKLDVVEELVASQLEDASNVKPVETVDLSTLAPKKIDWDLKRDIEKRLQKLERRTQKCIAEMIRQRLAEGKGDLASTVNAGV
;
A
#
# COMPACT_ATOMS: atom_id res chain seq x y z
N MET A 1 -5.25 56.07 36.47
CA MET A 1 -6.70 56.03 36.17
C MET A 1 -6.99 56.94 35.00
N VAL A 2 -7.19 56.38 33.80
CA VAL A 2 -8.50 56.34 33.11
C VAL A 2 -8.35 55.22 32.09
N GLU A 3 -9.11 54.15 32.30
CA GLU A 3 -9.27 53.03 31.38
C GLU A 3 -10.07 53.51 30.17
N ASN A 4 -9.64 53.17 28.96
CA ASN A 4 -10.50 53.19 27.78
C ASN A 4 -10.45 51.81 27.14
N ASP A 5 -11.37 50.98 27.62
CA ASP A 5 -11.87 49.78 27.00
C ASP A 5 -12.45 50.12 25.61
N LYS A 6 -12.03 49.39 24.58
CA LYS A 6 -12.70 49.36 23.28
C LYS A 6 -12.71 47.92 22.81
N GLY A 7 -13.79 47.24 23.20
CA GLY A 7 -14.13 45.91 22.70
C GLY A 7 -14.22 45.92 21.17
N ASP A 8 -13.58 44.92 20.58
CA ASP A 8 -13.70 44.60 19.17
C ASP A 8 -15.00 43.83 18.98
N THR A 9 -16.10 44.56 18.77
CA THR A 9 -17.36 43.98 18.30
C THR A 9 -17.26 43.85 16.79
N SER A 10 -16.62 42.78 16.32
CA SER A 10 -16.74 42.35 14.92
C SER A 10 -18.16 41.82 14.73
N SER A 11 -19.06 42.77 14.45
CA SER A 11 -20.44 42.53 14.09
C SER A 11 -20.42 41.91 12.70
N ASP A 12 -20.69 40.60 12.67
CA ASP A 12 -21.00 39.80 11.49
C ASP A 12 -22.30 40.34 10.88
N GLU A 13 -22.20 41.49 10.18
CA GLU A 13 -23.29 42.00 9.36
C GLU A 13 -23.23 41.27 8.01
N GLU A 14 -24.00 40.19 7.91
CA GLU A 14 -24.43 39.67 6.61
C GLU A 14 -25.20 40.78 5.88
N MET A 15 -24.49 41.49 5.01
CA MET A 15 -25.07 42.44 4.08
C MET A 15 -25.91 41.68 3.06
N ASP A 16 -27.23 41.68 3.24
CA ASP A 16 -28.22 41.23 2.27
C ASP A 16 -28.25 42.20 1.06
N THR A 17 -27.23 42.11 0.20
CA THR A 17 -27.28 42.68 -1.14
C THR A 17 -28.12 41.76 -2.01
N GLU A 18 -29.19 42.26 -2.62
CA GLU A 18 -29.97 41.51 -3.61
C GLU A 18 -29.07 41.04 -4.76
N THR A 19 -28.54 39.81 -4.65
CA THR A 19 -27.56 39.28 -5.60
C THR A 19 -28.22 39.07 -6.95
N SER A 20 -27.61 39.60 -8.01
CA SER A 20 -28.11 39.39 -9.37
C SER A 20 -28.06 37.89 -9.76
N SER A 21 -28.92 37.44 -10.69
CA SER A 21 -28.92 36.04 -11.16
C SER A 21 -27.53 35.54 -11.61
N MET A 22 -26.74 36.44 -12.22
CA MET A 22 -25.37 36.15 -12.66
C MET A 22 -24.40 36.00 -11.47
N GLU A 23 -24.57 36.81 -10.44
CA GLU A 23 -23.77 36.79 -9.21
C GLU A 23 -24.06 35.55 -8.37
N ALA A 24 -25.33 35.17 -8.23
CA ALA A 24 -25.72 33.92 -7.58
C ALA A 24 -25.12 32.69 -8.28
N ALA A 25 -25.11 32.67 -9.62
CA ALA A 25 -24.47 31.62 -10.40
C ALA A 25 -22.95 31.59 -10.21
N ALA A 26 -22.30 32.76 -10.10
CA ALA A 26 -20.87 32.88 -9.86
C ALA A 26 -20.49 32.34 -8.46
N LEU A 27 -21.25 32.69 -7.42
CA LEU A 27 -21.04 32.18 -6.07
C LEU A 27 -21.26 30.66 -5.99
N ALA A 28 -22.30 30.12 -6.66
CA ALA A 28 -22.52 28.68 -6.73
C ALA A 28 -21.35 27.94 -7.41
N ARG A 29 -20.78 28.52 -8.48
CA ARG A 29 -19.58 27.97 -9.14
C ARG A 29 -18.36 28.03 -8.23
N LYS A 30 -18.15 29.14 -7.51
CA LYS A 30 -17.04 29.31 -6.56
C LYS A 30 -17.10 28.24 -5.46
N LYS A 31 -18.26 28.06 -4.83
CA LYS A 31 -18.50 27.03 -3.79
C LYS A 31 -18.25 25.61 -4.31
N ARG A 32 -18.78 25.27 -5.49
CA ARG A 32 -18.55 23.96 -6.12
C ARG A 32 -17.07 23.69 -6.42
N LEU A 33 -16.35 24.69 -6.91
CA LEU A 33 -14.91 24.56 -7.18
C LEU A 33 -14.11 24.42 -5.90
N LEU A 34 -14.50 25.14 -4.83
CA LEU A 34 -13.88 25.04 -3.52
C LEU A 34 -14.00 23.62 -2.95
N GLU A 35 -15.19 23.03 -2.99
CA GLU A 35 -15.44 21.66 -2.55
C GLU A 35 -14.67 20.61 -3.38
N MET A 36 -14.58 20.83 -4.70
CA MET A 36 -13.79 19.94 -5.55
C MET A 36 -12.30 20.00 -5.22
N LYS A 37 -11.78 21.18 -4.84
CA LYS A 37 -10.38 21.36 -4.42
C LYS A 37 -10.13 20.80 -3.02
N SER A 38 -11.02 21.01 -2.06
CA SER A 38 -10.87 20.41 -0.72
C SER A 38 -10.85 18.87 -0.80
N ARG A 39 -11.69 18.28 -1.66
CA ARG A 39 -11.68 16.83 -1.89
C ARG A 39 -10.40 16.32 -2.58
N LEU A 40 -9.80 17.11 -3.46
CA LEU A 40 -8.53 16.75 -4.11
C LEU A 40 -7.34 16.85 -3.14
N ASN A 41 -7.33 17.89 -2.32
CA ASN A 41 -6.23 18.21 -1.41
C ASN A 41 -6.36 17.52 -0.04
N GLY A 42 -7.52 16.94 0.29
CA GLY A 42 -7.77 16.21 1.54
C GLY A 42 -7.85 17.09 2.78
N ILE A 43 -7.97 18.41 2.62
CA ILE A 43 -8.01 19.43 3.68
C ILE A 43 -9.20 20.35 3.38
N GLU A 44 -10.01 20.67 4.39
CA GLU A 44 -11.11 21.64 4.25
C GLU A 44 -10.55 23.04 4.02
N MET A 45 -10.70 23.55 2.81
CA MET A 45 -10.27 24.90 2.42
C MET A 45 -11.41 25.88 2.65
N LYS A 46 -11.21 26.96 3.41
CA LYS A 46 -12.19 28.03 3.60
C LYS A 46 -11.96 29.17 2.60
N GLU A 47 -12.96 30.03 2.40
CA GLU A 47 -12.84 31.16 1.45
C GLU A 47 -11.76 32.17 1.89
N GLU A 48 -11.49 32.29 3.19
CA GLU A 48 -10.45 33.16 3.77
C GLU A 48 -9.01 32.70 3.49
N ASP A 49 -8.82 31.41 3.17
CA ASP A 49 -7.50 30.86 2.79
C ASP A 49 -7.09 31.28 1.36
N TYR A 50 -8.01 31.88 0.60
CA TYR A 50 -7.74 32.47 -0.71
C TYR A 50 -7.37 33.95 -0.53
N GLN A 51 -6.10 34.21 -0.25
CA GLN A 51 -5.57 35.56 -0.42
C GLN A 51 -5.53 35.89 -1.92
N GLU A 52 -6.22 36.95 -2.33
CA GLU A 52 -6.04 37.55 -3.66
C GLU A 52 -4.59 38.04 -3.75
N GLU A 53 -3.73 37.24 -4.39
CA GLU A 53 -2.32 37.58 -4.62
C GLU A 53 -2.20 38.69 -5.69
N GLU A 54 -2.58 39.93 -5.37
CA GLU A 54 -2.20 41.10 -6.17
C GLU A 54 -0.74 41.53 -5.93
N GLN A 55 -0.03 40.94 -4.96
CA GLN A 55 1.39 41.21 -4.72
C GLN A 55 2.20 39.95 -4.38
N ALA A 56 2.25 38.99 -5.31
CA ALA A 56 3.20 37.88 -5.26
C ALA A 56 4.10 37.83 -6.51
N THR A 57 4.74 38.95 -6.88
CA THR A 57 5.95 38.93 -7.72
C THR A 57 7.18 38.49 -6.91
N LYS A 58 7.03 37.39 -6.18
CA LYS A 58 8.13 36.56 -5.69
C LYS A 58 7.78 35.12 -6.02
N LYS A 59 7.70 34.82 -7.33
CA LYS A 59 8.05 33.49 -7.81
C LYS A 59 9.39 33.15 -7.17
N SER A 60 9.34 32.22 -6.22
CA SER A 60 10.50 31.57 -5.64
C SER A 60 11.51 31.30 -6.75
N LYS A 61 12.75 31.76 -6.53
CA LYS A 61 13.94 31.40 -7.32
C LYS A 61 14.07 29.87 -7.37
N SER A 62 13.38 29.21 -8.29
CA SER A 62 13.39 27.74 -8.35
C SER A 62 13.73 27.18 -9.72
N ASP A 63 14.02 28.02 -10.71
CA ASP A 63 14.68 27.59 -11.94
C ASP A 63 15.73 28.63 -12.34
N GLU A 64 16.92 28.54 -11.76
CA GLU A 64 18.09 29.13 -12.39
C GLU A 64 18.23 28.51 -13.77
N LYS A 65 18.18 29.33 -14.83
CA LYS A 65 18.30 28.86 -16.21
C LYS A 65 19.70 28.27 -16.40
N LEU A 66 19.82 26.97 -16.20
CA LEU A 66 21.04 26.22 -16.44
C LEU A 66 21.25 26.12 -17.95
N PHE A 67 22.29 26.77 -18.44
CA PHE A 67 22.72 26.59 -19.83
C PHE A 67 23.27 25.18 -20.00
N ARG A 68 22.51 24.31 -20.68
CA ARG A 68 22.92 22.93 -20.98
C ARG A 68 24.22 22.84 -21.78
N SER A 69 24.57 23.89 -22.53
CA SER A 69 25.69 23.94 -23.47
C SER A 69 26.92 24.72 -23.00
N TYR A 70 26.89 25.36 -21.82
CA TYR A 70 28.00 26.20 -21.36
C TYR A 70 28.70 25.60 -20.14
N GLN A 71 30.03 25.46 -20.21
CA GLN A 71 30.86 25.14 -19.07
C GLN A 71 31.62 26.40 -18.64
N PRO A 72 31.48 26.87 -17.39
CA PRO A 72 32.20 28.05 -16.94
C PRO A 72 33.71 27.77 -16.94
N ILE A 73 34.46 28.70 -17.53
CA ILE A 73 35.91 28.58 -17.73
C ILE A 73 36.68 28.68 -16.40
N SER A 74 36.11 29.33 -15.37
CA SER A 74 36.77 29.51 -14.07
C SER A 74 36.14 28.69 -12.95
N GLU A 75 36.97 28.04 -12.15
CA GLU A 75 36.56 27.22 -10.99
C GLU A 75 35.87 28.02 -9.87
N ALA A 76 36.07 29.34 -9.83
CA ALA A 76 35.43 30.25 -8.88
C ALA A 76 33.89 30.36 -9.04
N VAL A 77 33.35 29.99 -10.20
CA VAL A 77 31.90 30.06 -10.52
C VAL A 77 31.22 28.70 -10.30
N GLY A 78 31.95 27.70 -9.80
CA GLY A 78 31.41 26.39 -9.42
C GLY A 78 31.42 25.37 -10.56
N LYS A 79 31.71 24.10 -10.22
CA LYS A 79 31.64 22.97 -11.17
C LYS A 79 30.18 22.58 -11.35
N VAL A 80 29.64 22.78 -12.55
CA VAL A 80 28.31 22.28 -12.91
C VAL A 80 28.39 20.77 -13.10
N GLN A 81 28.13 20.00 -12.03
CA GLN A 81 27.98 18.55 -12.12
C GLN A 81 26.59 18.24 -12.69
N GLN A 82 26.50 18.12 -14.01
CA GLN A 82 25.34 17.47 -14.60
C GLN A 82 25.44 15.97 -14.30
N SER A 83 24.39 15.39 -13.73
CA SER A 83 24.30 13.94 -13.56
C SER A 83 24.29 13.30 -14.96
N ARG A 84 25.32 12.51 -15.25
CA ARG A 84 25.32 11.70 -16.47
C ARG A 84 24.19 10.67 -16.33
N PRO A 85 23.27 10.57 -17.31
CA PRO A 85 22.27 9.52 -17.27
C PRO A 85 22.98 8.17 -17.31
N LYS A 86 22.57 7.25 -16.44
CA LYS A 86 23.04 5.86 -16.50
C LYS A 86 22.45 5.22 -17.75
N LEU A 87 23.31 4.79 -18.67
CA LEU A 87 22.89 4.10 -19.89
C LEU A 87 22.69 2.59 -19.65
N ASP A 88 23.20 2.10 -18.52
CA ASP A 88 23.29 0.68 -18.16
C ASP A 88 21.96 0.09 -17.66
N VAL A 89 20.87 0.88 -17.67
CA VAL A 89 19.53 0.45 -17.23
C VAL A 89 19.04 -0.75 -18.02
N VAL A 90 19.35 -0.80 -19.33
CA VAL A 90 18.96 -1.92 -20.18
C VAL A 90 19.75 -3.18 -19.83
N GLU A 91 21.03 -3.03 -19.49
CA GLU A 91 21.91 -4.13 -19.12
C GLU A 91 21.50 -4.73 -17.77
N GLU A 92 21.12 -3.89 -16.80
CA GLU A 92 20.58 -4.33 -15.51
C GLU A 92 19.27 -5.13 -15.66
N LEU A 93 18.35 -4.66 -16.50
CA LEU A 93 17.07 -5.35 -16.77
C LEU A 93 17.26 -6.68 -17.50
N VAL A 94 18.19 -6.72 -18.46
CA VAL A 94 18.53 -7.95 -19.17
C VAL A 94 19.19 -8.95 -18.22
N ALA A 95 20.08 -8.49 -17.33
CA ALA A 95 20.71 -9.33 -16.33
C ALA A 95 19.69 -9.94 -15.35
N SER A 96 18.73 -9.14 -14.86
CA SER A 96 17.69 -9.66 -13.95
C SER A 96 16.80 -10.71 -14.62
N GLN A 97 16.42 -10.49 -15.89
CA GLN A 97 15.62 -11.48 -16.64
C GLN A 97 16.40 -12.76 -16.93
N LEU A 98 17.70 -12.67 -17.20
CA LEU A 98 18.56 -13.84 -17.38
C LEU A 98 18.70 -14.64 -16.08
N GLU A 99 18.81 -13.96 -14.93
CA GLU A 99 18.91 -14.60 -13.63
C GLU A 99 17.61 -15.36 -13.27
N ASP A 100 16.46 -14.75 -13.52
CA ASP A 100 15.15 -15.38 -13.37
C ASP A 100 15.00 -16.61 -14.29
N ALA A 101 15.43 -16.49 -15.55
CA ALA A 101 15.39 -17.59 -16.51
C ALA A 101 16.35 -18.72 -16.15
N SER A 102 17.51 -18.41 -15.56
CA SER A 102 18.50 -19.40 -15.12
C SER A 102 18.03 -20.21 -13.90
N ASN A 103 17.22 -19.59 -13.03
CA ASN A 103 16.67 -20.24 -11.83
C ASN A 103 15.55 -21.23 -12.12
N VAL A 104 14.99 -21.21 -13.33
CA VAL A 104 14.12 -22.29 -13.81
C VAL A 104 15.01 -23.47 -14.12
N LYS A 105 15.30 -24.28 -13.09
CA LYS A 105 15.93 -25.58 -13.25
C LYS A 105 15.22 -26.28 -14.41
N PRO A 106 15.92 -26.64 -15.49
CA PRO A 106 15.30 -27.39 -16.57
C PRO A 106 14.70 -28.63 -15.92
N VAL A 107 13.40 -28.86 -16.14
CA VAL A 107 12.74 -30.10 -15.72
C VAL A 107 13.31 -31.18 -16.64
N GLU A 108 14.52 -31.67 -16.31
CA GLU A 108 15.31 -32.61 -17.12
C GLU A 108 14.56 -33.92 -17.39
N THR A 109 13.55 -34.21 -16.58
CA THR A 109 12.66 -35.35 -16.79
C THR A 109 11.24 -34.95 -16.44
N VAL A 110 10.45 -34.56 -17.45
CA VAL A 110 9.01 -34.52 -17.30
C VAL A 110 8.57 -35.96 -17.05
N ASP A 111 8.24 -36.26 -15.79
CA ASP A 111 7.92 -37.62 -15.37
C ASP A 111 6.58 -38.03 -16.02
N LEU A 112 6.63 -39.00 -16.95
CA LEU A 112 5.48 -39.44 -17.76
C LEU A 112 4.32 -39.94 -16.88
N SER A 113 4.62 -40.38 -15.66
CA SER A 113 3.63 -40.83 -14.67
C SER A 113 2.72 -39.69 -14.19
N THR A 114 3.25 -38.45 -14.12
CA THR A 114 2.49 -37.25 -13.76
C THR A 114 1.60 -36.73 -14.89
N LEU A 115 2.02 -36.98 -16.15
CA LEU A 115 1.31 -36.54 -17.35
C LEU A 115 0.20 -37.52 -17.78
N ALA A 116 0.27 -38.77 -17.31
CA ALA A 116 -0.74 -39.78 -17.55
C ALA A 116 -2.12 -39.38 -16.94
N PRO A 117 -3.24 -39.76 -17.58
CA PRO A 117 -4.56 -39.56 -17.02
C PRO A 117 -4.68 -40.28 -15.68
N LYS A 118 -5.07 -39.54 -14.65
CA LYS A 118 -5.15 -40.06 -13.28
C LYS A 118 -6.52 -40.69 -13.01
N LYS A 119 -6.60 -41.49 -11.95
CA LYS A 119 -7.86 -42.12 -11.51
C LYS A 119 -8.92 -41.06 -11.25
N ILE A 120 -10.19 -41.39 -11.50
CA ILE A 120 -11.32 -40.47 -11.31
C ILE A 120 -11.40 -39.93 -9.87
N ASP A 121 -11.02 -40.75 -8.89
CA ASP A 121 -11.04 -40.40 -7.45
C ASP A 121 -9.79 -39.63 -6.98
N TRP A 122 -8.82 -39.37 -7.86
CA TRP A 122 -7.55 -38.78 -7.44
C TRP A 122 -7.71 -37.37 -6.89
N ASP A 123 -8.58 -36.58 -7.52
CA ASP A 123 -8.90 -35.23 -7.06
C ASP A 123 -9.63 -35.27 -5.72
N LEU A 124 -10.60 -36.19 -5.60
CA LEU A 124 -11.35 -36.40 -4.37
C LEU A 124 -10.42 -36.76 -3.20
N LYS A 125 -9.45 -37.66 -3.42
CA LYS A 125 -8.46 -38.03 -2.41
C LYS A 125 -7.60 -36.83 -2.01
N ARG A 126 -7.09 -36.07 -2.97
CA ARG A 126 -6.24 -34.89 -2.70
C ARG A 126 -6.96 -33.84 -1.85
N ASP A 127 -8.22 -33.58 -2.17
CA ASP A 127 -9.00 -32.54 -1.49
C ASP A 127 -9.46 -32.99 -0.09
N ILE A 128 -9.75 -34.28 0.08
CA ILE A 128 -10.10 -34.86 1.37
C ILE A 128 -8.88 -35.03 2.28
N GLU A 129 -7.69 -35.31 1.72
CA GLU A 129 -6.45 -35.59 2.47
C GLU A 129 -6.17 -34.54 3.55
N LYS A 130 -6.28 -33.25 3.21
CA LYS A 130 -6.03 -32.15 4.16
C LYS A 130 -6.99 -32.17 5.36
N ARG A 131 -8.24 -32.59 5.15
CA ARG A 131 -9.25 -32.70 6.20
C ARG A 131 -9.03 -33.96 7.03
N LEU A 132 -8.69 -35.06 6.36
CA LEU A 132 -8.44 -36.36 6.98
C LEU A 132 -7.20 -36.29 7.87
N GLN A 133 -6.12 -35.64 7.41
CA GLN A 133 -4.91 -35.41 8.20
C GLN A 133 -5.19 -34.59 9.48
N LYS A 134 -6.05 -33.56 9.41
CA LYS A 134 -6.46 -32.78 10.60
C LYS A 134 -7.26 -33.62 11.58
N LEU A 135 -8.16 -34.45 11.06
CA LEU A 135 -8.99 -35.34 11.86
C LEU A 135 -8.13 -36.43 12.53
N GLU A 136 -7.26 -37.09 11.77
CA GLU A 136 -6.35 -38.13 12.24
C GLU A 136 -5.47 -37.63 13.39
N ARG A 137 -4.91 -36.41 13.28
CA ARG A 137 -4.13 -35.80 14.39
C ARG A 137 -4.96 -35.64 15.66
N ARG A 138 -6.24 -35.27 15.55
CA ARG A 138 -7.15 -35.15 16.70
C ARG A 138 -7.53 -36.51 17.26
N THR A 139 -7.79 -37.48 16.39
CA THR A 139 -8.09 -38.86 16.77
C THR A 139 -6.91 -39.48 17.51
N GLN A 140 -5.68 -39.35 16.99
CA GLN A 140 -4.46 -39.82 17.66
C GLN A 140 -4.25 -39.13 19.01
N LYS A 141 -4.50 -37.83 19.10
CA LYS A 141 -4.45 -37.10 20.39
C LYS A 141 -5.47 -37.64 21.40
N CYS A 142 -6.71 -37.87 20.96
CA CYS A 142 -7.78 -38.40 21.80
C CYS A 142 -7.49 -39.85 22.23
N ILE A 143 -6.98 -40.69 21.33
CA ILE A 143 -6.50 -42.05 21.63
C ILE A 143 -5.39 -41.98 22.70
N ALA A 144 -4.40 -41.10 22.53
CA ALA A 144 -3.32 -40.94 23.50
C ALA A 144 -3.84 -40.48 24.88
N GLU A 145 -4.81 -39.56 24.92
CA GLU A 145 -5.47 -39.11 26.16
C GLU A 145 -6.25 -40.26 26.81
N MET A 146 -7.02 -41.03 26.05
CA MET A 146 -7.73 -42.22 26.54
C MET A 146 -6.78 -43.27 27.13
N ILE A 147 -5.65 -43.54 26.46
CA ILE A 147 -4.63 -44.47 26.96
C ILE A 147 -4.04 -43.96 28.28
N ARG A 148 -3.70 -42.66 28.36
CA ARG A 148 -3.20 -42.05 29.60
C ARG A 148 -4.19 -42.18 30.75
N GLN A 149 -5.47 -41.91 30.51
CA GLN A 149 -6.51 -42.04 31.52
C GLN A 149 -6.66 -43.50 31.99
N ARG A 150 -6.69 -44.45 31.05
CA ARG A 150 -6.78 -45.89 31.38
C ARG A 150 -5.58 -46.39 32.20
N LEU A 151 -4.38 -45.91 31.88
CA LEU A 151 -3.16 -46.24 32.63
C LEU A 151 -3.19 -45.63 34.04
N ALA A 152 -3.67 -44.38 34.18
CA ALA A 152 -3.85 -43.72 35.47
C ALA A 152 -4.91 -44.40 36.35
N GLU A 153 -5.96 -44.97 35.76
CA GLU A 153 -6.97 -45.79 36.44
C GLU A 153 -6.47 -47.19 36.83
N GLY A 154 -5.22 -47.55 36.47
CA GLY A 154 -4.60 -48.83 36.83
C GLY A 154 -5.17 -50.05 36.11
N LYS A 155 -5.94 -49.86 35.02
CA LYS A 155 -6.73 -50.93 34.37
C LYS A 155 -6.03 -51.66 33.22
N GLY A 156 -4.71 -51.59 33.07
CA GLY A 156 -4.03 -52.45 32.08
C GLY A 156 -2.56 -52.14 31.82
N ASP A 157 -1.88 -53.16 31.27
CA ASP A 157 -0.55 -53.05 30.69
C ASP A 157 -0.58 -52.22 29.40
N LEU A 158 0.46 -51.42 29.16
CA LEU A 158 0.51 -50.47 28.05
C LEU A 158 0.50 -51.18 26.69
N ALA A 159 1.16 -52.35 26.61
CA ALA A 159 1.26 -53.12 25.39
C ALA A 159 -0.09 -53.74 24.96
N SER A 160 -0.90 -54.22 25.91
CA SER A 160 -2.21 -54.80 25.60
C SER A 160 -3.25 -53.74 25.24
N THR A 161 -3.15 -52.55 25.81
CA THR A 161 -4.10 -51.45 25.57
C THR A 161 -3.89 -50.76 24.22
N VAL A 162 -2.65 -50.69 23.74
CA VAL A 162 -2.33 -50.16 22.39
C VAL A 162 -2.72 -51.17 21.30
N ASN A 163 -2.47 -52.47 21.49
CA ASN A 163 -2.83 -53.50 20.50
C ASN A 163 -4.35 -53.73 20.36
N ALA A 164 -5.16 -53.35 21.34
CA ALA A 164 -6.62 -53.45 21.26
C ALA A 164 -7.29 -52.28 20.52
N GLY A 165 -6.53 -51.23 20.15
CA GLY A 165 -7.03 -50.00 19.53
C GLY A 165 -6.63 -49.79 18.07
N VAL A 166 -5.92 -50.75 17.46
CA VAL A 166 -5.60 -50.81 16.02
C VAL A 166 -6.56 -51.79 15.35
#